data_AF-A0A2X2YQI9-F1
#
_entry.id   AF-A0A2X2YQI9-F1
#
_cell.length_a   1.000
_cell.length_b   1.000
_cell.length_c   1.000
_cell.angle_alpha   90.00
_cell.angle_beta   90.00
_cell.angle_gamma   90.00
#
_symmetry.space_group_name_H-M   'P 1'
#
loop_
_entity.id
_entity.type
_entity.pdbx_description
1 polymer ?
#
loop_
_entity_poly.entity_id
_entity_poly.type
_entity_poly.pdbx_seq_one_letter_code
_entity_poly.pdbx_strand_id
1 'polypeptide(L)' 'MASDQNLQQWYRQLQKTRLAAPITDAQVRLALGFLREIEPDMQEINAFQIRYNALFQPEDGVHWLH' A
#
# COMPACT_ATOMS: atom_id res chain seq x y z
N MET A 1 -14.85 -0.81 -0.04
CA MET A 1 -13.93 0.31 0.27
C MET A 1 -13.44 0.15 1.70
N ALA A 2 -12.14 -0.01 1.95
CA ALA A 2 -11.61 0.04 3.31
C ALA A 2 -11.85 1.46 3.86
N SER A 3 -12.37 1.59 5.08
CA SER A 3 -12.57 2.90 5.69
C SER A 3 -11.22 3.61 5.91
N ASP A 4 -11.19 4.93 5.80
CA ASP A 4 -9.96 5.72 6.04
C ASP A 4 -9.35 5.43 7.41
N GLN A 5 -10.19 5.11 8.41
CA GLN A 5 -9.75 4.69 9.72
C GLN A 5 -8.98 3.37 9.69
N ASN A 6 -9.42 2.39 8.90
CA ASN A 6 -8.70 1.13 8.71
C ASN A 6 -7.34 1.37 8.03
N LEU A 7 -7.30 2.22 6.99
CA LEU A 7 -6.05 2.57 6.30
C LEU A 7 -5.04 3.25 7.25
N GLN A 8 -5.51 4.18 8.08
CA GLN A 8 -4.68 4.85 9.09
C GLN A 8 -4.13 3.87 10.14
N GLN A 9 -4.93 2.90 10.57
CA GLN A 9 -4.50 1.87 11.52
C GLN A 9 -3.38 1.00 10.91
N TRP A 10 -3.58 0.51 9.68
CA TRP A 10 -2.57 -0.28 8.96
C TRP A 10 -1.29 0.51 8.70
N TYR A 11 -1.39 1.76 8.26
CA TYR A 11 -0.24 2.62 8.06
C TYR A 11 0.60 2.79 9.33
N ARG A 12 -0.06 3.09 10.48
CA ARG A 12 0.61 3.19 11.78
C ARG A 12 1.28 1.87 12.19
N GLN A 13 0.64 0.74 11.90
CA GLN A 13 1.21 -0.58 12.21
C GLN A 13 2.47 -0.86 11.38
N LEU A 14 2.44 -0.57 10.08
CA LEU A 14 3.59 -0.72 9.18
C LEU A 14 4.76 0.20 9.55
N GLN A 15 4.46 1.44 9.94
CA GLN A 15 5.47 2.38 10.43
C GLN A 15 6.15 1.89 11.71
N LYS A 16 5.39 1.35 12.66
CA LYS A 16 5.94 0.78 13.92
C LYS A 16 6.94 -0.36 13.66
N THR A 17 6.73 -1.13 12.60
CA THR A 17 7.61 -2.24 12.22
C THR A 17 8.73 -1.82 11.26
N ARG A 18 8.85 -0.52 10.95
CA ARG A 18 9.84 0.03 10.00
C ARG A 18 9.74 -0.58 8.60
N LEU A 19 8.56 -1.03 8.21
CA LEU A 19 8.32 -1.49 6.85
C LEU A 19 8.17 -0.30 5.92
N ALA A 20 8.52 -0.50 4.65
CA ALA A 20 8.28 0.51 3.62
C ALA A 20 6.79 0.88 3.61
N ALA A 21 6.53 2.16 3.84
CA ALA A 21 5.18 2.70 3.91
C ALA A 21 4.50 2.76 2.54
N PRO A 22 5.19 3.13 1.43
CA PRO A 22 4.59 3.06 0.10
C PRO A 22 4.38 1.61 -0.36
N ILE A 23 3.23 1.35 -0.96
CA ILE A 23 2.94 0.09 -1.66
C ILE A 23 3.60 0.14 -3.03
N THR A 24 4.44 -0.84 -3.33
CA THR A 24 5.19 -0.96 -4.59
C THR A 24 4.47 -1.86 -5.61
N ASP A 25 4.80 -1.71 -6.89
CA ASP A 25 4.24 -2.56 -7.96
C ASP A 25 4.59 -4.04 -7.77
N ALA A 26 5.75 -4.31 -7.14
CA ALA A 26 6.14 -5.67 -6.79
C ALA A 26 5.18 -6.28 -5.78
N GLN A 27 4.77 -5.53 -4.75
CA GLN A 27 3.76 -5.97 -3.78
C GLN A 27 2.38 -6.14 -4.42
N VAL A 28 2.01 -5.29 -5.38
CA VAL A 28 0.76 -5.47 -6.16
C VAL A 28 0.78 -6.79 -6.94
N ARG A 29 1.89 -7.11 -7.63
CA ARG A 29 2.02 -8.39 -8.34
C ARG A 29 1.97 -9.59 -7.40
N LEU A 30 2.60 -9.50 -6.23
CA LEU A 30 2.52 -10.54 -5.20
C LEU A 30 1.08 -10.71 -4.70
N ALA A 31 0.37 -9.62 -4.43
CA ALA A 31 -1.03 -9.67 -4.00
C ALA A 31 -1.93 -10.32 -5.06
N LEU A 32 -1.77 -9.97 -6.33
CA LEU A 32 -2.49 -10.61 -7.45
C LEU A 32 -2.23 -12.13 -7.51
N GLY A 33 -0.98 -12.56 -7.29
CA GLY A 33 -0.63 -13.97 -7.24
C GLY A 33 -1.23 -14.70 -6.04
N PHE A 34 -1.15 -14.08 -4.84
CA PHE A 34 -1.70 -14.66 -3.61
C PHE A 34 -3.23 -14.72 -3.60
N LEU A 35 -3.89 -13.76 -4.23
CA LEU A 35 -5.34 -13.64 -4.26
C LEU A 35 -5.97 -14.27 -5.51
N ARG A 36 -5.19 -14.98 -6.35
CA ARG A 36 -5.66 -15.52 -7.64
C ARG A 36 -6.99 -16.29 -7.58
N GLU A 37 -7.26 -16.97 -6.46
CA GLU A 37 -8.45 -17.81 -6.27
C GLU A 37 -9.75 -17.00 -6.20
N ILE A 38 -9.66 -15.72 -5.85
CA ILE A 38 -10.80 -14.80 -5.80
C ILE A 38 -10.84 -13.86 -7.01
N GLU A 39 -10.02 -14.12 -8.03
CA GLU A 39 -9.96 -13.38 -9.30
C GLU A 39 -9.99 -11.86 -9.12
N PRO A 40 -8.99 -11.28 -8.42
CA PRO A 40 -9.03 -9.89 -8.04
C PRO A 40 -8.91 -8.98 -9.26
N ASP A 41 -9.67 -7.88 -9.27
CA ASP A 41 -9.58 -6.88 -10.32
C ASP A 41 -8.24 -6.14 -10.24
N MET A 42 -7.42 -6.33 -11.28
CA MET A 42 -6.11 -5.70 -11.40
C MET A 42 -6.20 -4.17 -11.43
N GLN A 43 -7.21 -3.60 -12.09
CA GLN A 43 -7.40 -2.16 -12.16
C GLN A 43 -7.79 -1.62 -10.78
N GLU A 44 -8.63 -2.32 -10.03
CA GLU A 44 -9.02 -1.91 -8.68
C GLU A 44 -7.83 -1.92 -7.72
N ILE A 45 -6.97 -2.95 -7.77
CA ILE A 45 -5.76 -3.03 -6.94
C ILE A 45 -4.76 -1.92 -7.29
N ASN A 46 -4.53 -1.67 -8.58
CA ASN A 46 -3.65 -0.57 -9.00
C ASN A 46 -4.21 0.80 -8.56
N ALA A 47 -5.51 1.02 -8.70
CA ALA A 47 -6.14 2.25 -8.24
C ALA A 47 -6.05 2.38 -6.71
N PHE A 48 -6.13 1.27 -5.97
CA PHE A 48 -5.90 1.26 -4.52
C PHE A 48 -4.48 1.67 -4.17
N GLN A 49 -3.47 1.12 -4.84
CA GLN A 49 -2.07 1.48 -4.64
C GLN A 49 -1.84 2.99 -4.81
N ILE A 50 -2.34 3.57 -5.90
CA ILE A 50 -2.19 5.01 -6.20
C ILE A 50 -2.83 5.85 -5.09
N ARG A 51 -4.08 5.56 -4.72
CA ARG A 51 -4.79 6.30 -3.67
C ARG A 51 -4.13 6.18 -2.30
N TYR A 52 -3.70 4.97 -1.94
CA TYR A 52 -3.01 4.71 -0.68
C TYR A 52 -1.69 5.48 -0.62
N ASN A 53 -0.86 5.39 -1.66
CA ASN A 53 0.43 6.07 -1.70
C ASN A 53 0.25 7.59 -1.68
N ALA A 54 -0.74 8.15 -2.38
CA ALA A 54 -1.03 9.57 -2.33
C ALA A 54 -1.48 10.03 -0.93
N LEU A 55 -2.27 9.22 -0.23
CA LEU A 55 -2.77 9.54 1.12
C LEU A 55 -1.66 9.56 2.17
N PHE A 56 -0.63 8.74 2.00
CA PHE A 56 0.47 8.57 2.95
C PHE A 56 1.82 9.00 2.38
N GLN A 57 1.83 9.77 1.29
CA GLN A 57 3.04 10.30 0.71
C GLN A 57 3.66 11.24 1.76
N PRO A 58 4.93 11.02 2.16
CA PRO A 58 5.58 11.94 3.07
C PRO A 58 5.73 13.31 2.36
N GLU A 59 5.26 14.39 3.00
CA GLU A 59 5.36 15.76 2.46
C GLU A 59 6.82 16.21 2.27
N ASP A 60 7.71 15.70 3.12
CA ASP A 60 9.15 15.81 2.97
C ASP A 60 9.69 14.46 2.53
N GLY A 61 10.09 14.34 1.27
CA GLY A 61 10.66 13.11 0.69
C GLY A 61 11.67 12.46 1.63
N VAL A 62 11.25 11.39 2.32
CA VAL A 62 12.13 10.75 3.31
C VAL A 62 13.29 10.08 2.59
N HIS A 63 14.47 10.57 2.94
CA HIS A 63 15.79 10.01 2.72
C HIS A 63 15.78 8.47 2.75
N TRP A 64 15.93 7.86 1.59
CA TRP A 64 16.49 6.51 1.53
C TRP A 64 17.95 6.63 2.01
N LEU A 65 18.21 6.25 3.26
CA LEU A 65 19.57 6.06 3.75
C LEU A 65 20.24 4.99 2.87
N HIS A 66 21.18 5.45 2.04
CA HIS A 66 22.20 4.61 1.40
C HIS A 66 23.28 4.22 2.40
#